data_AF-A0A1B1TDB8-F1
#
_entry.id   AF-A0A1B1TDB8-F1
#
_cell.length_a   1.000
_cell.length_b   1.000
_cell.length_c   1.000
_cell.angle_alpha   90.00
_cell.angle_beta   90.00
_cell.angle_gamma   90.00
#
_symmetry.space_group_name_H-M   'P 1'
#
loop_
_entity.id
_entity.type
_entity.pdbx_description
1 polymer ?
#
loop_
_entity_poly.entity_id
_entity_poly.type
_entity_poly.pdbx_seq_one_letter_code
_entity_poly.pdbx_strand_id
1 'polypeptide(L)'
;MNSPGLIELFVIVFLFWILLGPQKVMEGARLLGKTYREFRGYGTGIVSEIDEKEKIRASAERLGIDTAGMDTAEIKTAMLDRLSNK
;
A
#
# COMPACT_ATOMS: atom_id res chain seq x y z
N MET A 1 -16.70 -9.24 -35.35
CA MET A 1 -16.21 -8.61 -34.10
C MET A 1 -14.71 -8.84 -34.10
N ASN A 2 -13.94 -7.85 -34.51
CA ASN A 2 -12.49 -7.99 -34.74
C ASN A 2 -11.78 -7.31 -33.57
N SER A 3 -11.66 -8.03 -32.46
CA SER A 3 -10.86 -7.55 -31.34
C SER A 3 -9.40 -7.55 -31.77
N PRO A 4 -8.67 -6.44 -31.60
CA PRO A 4 -7.28 -6.40 -31.99
C PRO A 4 -6.48 -7.45 -31.22
N GLY A 5 -5.71 -8.25 -31.96
CA GLY A 5 -4.85 -9.29 -31.43
C GLY A 5 -3.60 -8.73 -30.77
N LEU A 6 -2.82 -9.61 -30.13
CA LEU A 6 -1.56 -9.25 -29.47
C LEU A 6 -0.56 -8.55 -30.43
N ILE A 7 -0.56 -8.95 -31.71
CA ILE A 7 0.31 -8.39 -32.74
C ILE A 7 -0.05 -6.93 -33.02
N GLU A 8 -1.34 -6.62 -33.17
CA GLU A 8 -1.80 -5.25 -33.43
C GLU A 8 -1.51 -4.35 -32.23
N LEU A 9 -1.66 -4.85 -31.01
CA LEU A 9 -1.28 -4.12 -29.80
C LEU A 9 0.22 -3.81 -29.76
N PHE A 10 1.06 -4.78 -30.14
CA PHE A 10 2.51 -4.57 -30.23
C PHE A 10 2.87 -3.52 -31.29
N VAL A 11 2.24 -3.57 -32.47
CA VAL A 11 2.42 -2.57 -33.53
C VAL A 11 2.02 -1.18 -33.05
N ILE A 12 0.89 -1.05 -32.35
CA ILE A 12 0.43 0.24 -31.80
C ILE A 12 1.46 0.80 -30.82
N VAL A 13 1.93 0.00 -29.87
CA VAL A 13 2.96 0.41 -28.89
C VAL A 13 4.27 0.80 -29.59
N PHE A 14 4.66 0.04 -30.60
CA PHE A 14 5.88 0.29 -31.36
C PHE A 14 5.80 1.59 -32.17
N LEU A 15 4.68 1.84 -32.85
CA LEU A 15 4.44 3.09 -33.58
C LEU A 15 4.42 4.29 -32.63
N PHE A 16 3.81 4.14 -31.46
CA PHE A 16 3.81 5.17 -30.42
C PHE A 16 5.22 5.46 -29.92
N TRP A 17 6.04 4.41 -29.73
CA TRP A 17 7.43 4.57 -29.33
C TRP A 17 8.29 5.27 -30.39
N ILE A 18 8.10 4.95 -31.67
CA ILE A 18 8.75 5.65 -32.78
C ILE A 18 8.34 7.13 -32.81
N LEU A 19 7.04 7.41 -32.66
CA LEU A 19 6.49 8.76 -32.76
C LEU A 19 6.99 9.67 -31.62
N LEU A 20 6.99 9.17 -30.38
CA LEU A 20 7.44 9.95 -29.22
C LEU A 20 8.96 9.93 -29.04
N GLY A 21 9.61 8.86 -29.49
CA GLY A 21 11.01 8.59 -29.26
C GLY A 21 11.33 8.11 -27.83
N PRO A 22 12.54 7.54 -27.62
CA PRO A 22 12.91 6.91 -26.35
C PRO A 22 12.99 7.90 -25.17
N GLN A 23 13.35 9.16 -25.44
CA GLN A 23 13.49 10.19 -24.39
C GLN A 23 12.13 10.54 -23.77
N LYS A 24 11.09 10.77 -24.59
CA LYS A 24 9.75 11.15 -24.11
C LYS A 24 9.04 10.00 -23.40
N VAL A 25 9.22 8.78 -23.87
CA VAL A 25 8.69 7.59 -23.18
C VAL A 25 9.33 7.42 -21.80
N MET A 26 10.63 7.65 -21.68
CA MET A 26 11.34 7.62 -20.39
C MET A 26 10.88 8.72 -19.43
N GLU A 27 10.67 9.94 -19.92
CA GLU A 27 10.13 11.05 -19.12
C GLU A 27 8.72 10.71 -18.58
N GLY A 28 7.83 10.23 -19.46
CA GLY A 28 6.48 9.81 -19.09
C GLY A 28 6.47 8.66 -18.08
N ALA A 29 7.28 7.62 -18.31
CA ALA A 29 7.41 6.48 -17.40
C ALA A 29 7.91 6.90 -16.01
N ARG A 30 8.85 7.86 -15.93
CA ARG A 30 9.34 8.40 -14.65
C ARG A 30 8.26 9.18 -13.90
N LEU A 31 7.49 10.01 -14.59
CA LEU A 31 6.39 10.76 -13.98
C LEU A 31 5.30 9.82 -13.46
N LEU A 32 4.84 8.91 -14.32
CA LEU A 32 3.85 7.89 -13.95
C LEU A 32 4.35 6.99 -12.81
N GLY A 33 5.62 6.60 -12.83
CA GLY A 33 6.24 5.79 -11.79
C GLY A 33 6.32 6.50 -10.44
N LYS A 34 6.64 7.80 -10.41
CA LYS A 34 6.63 8.60 -9.17
C LYS A 34 5.22 8.70 -8.60
N THR A 35 4.25 9.07 -9.43
CA THR A 35 2.84 9.18 -9.04
C THR A 35 2.28 7.84 -8.58
N TYR A 36 2.54 6.74 -9.30
CA TYR A 36 2.15 5.40 -8.89
C TYR A 36 2.79 4.97 -7.57
N ARG A 37 4.08 5.26 -7.36
CA ARG A 37 4.78 4.98 -6.10
C ARG A 37 4.19 5.75 -4.94
N GLU A 38 3.79 7.00 -5.15
CA GLU A 38 3.14 7.83 -4.14
C GLU A 38 1.75 7.31 -3.79
N PHE A 39 0.91 7.00 -4.79
CA PHE A 39 -0.39 6.34 -4.57
C PHE A 39 -0.26 4.98 -3.87
N ARG A 40 0.70 4.17 -4.29
CA ARG A 40 1.01 2.90 -3.61
C ARG A 40 1.51 3.15 -2.19
N GLY A 41 2.32 4.17 -1.97
CA GLY A 41 2.80 4.58 -0.64
C GLY A 41 1.66 4.89 0.31
N TYR A 42 0.64 5.63 -0.14
CA TYR A 42 -0.58 5.86 0.64
C TYR A 42 -1.36 4.56 0.91
N GLY A 43 -1.52 3.70 -0.11
CA GLY A 43 -2.18 2.40 0.07
C GLY A 43 -1.42 1.46 1.02
N THR A 44 -0.09 1.48 0.97
CA THR A 44 0.75 0.67 1.88
C THR A 44 0.71 1.24 3.29
N GLY A 45 0.66 2.58 3.44
CA GLY A 45 0.48 3.26 4.73
C GLY A 45 -0.83 2.86 5.42
N ILE A 46 -1.94 2.85 4.67
CA ILE A 46 -3.24 2.40 5.17
C ILE A 46 -3.20 0.92 5.57
N VAL A 47 -2.62 0.05 4.74
CA VAL A 47 -2.49 -1.39 5.06
C VAL A 47 -1.58 -1.60 6.29
N SER A 48 -0.48 -0.85 6.41
CA SER A 48 0.42 -0.93 7.56
C SER A 48 -0.22 -0.41 8.85
N GLU A 49 -1.06 0.62 8.77
CA GLU A 49 -1.76 1.15 9.95
C GLU A 49 -2.81 0.16 10.45
N ILE A 50 -3.51 -0.53 9.52
CA ILE A 50 -4.44 -1.61 9.86
C ILE A 50 -3.69 -2.79 10.50
N ASP A 51 -2.57 -3.22 9.93
CA ASP A 51 -1.73 -4.31 10.47
C ASP A 51 -1.17 -3.97 11.87
N GLU A 52 -0.73 -2.73 12.10
CA GLU A 52 -0.22 -2.31 13.41
C GLU A 52 -1.33 -2.32 14.47
N LYS A 53 -2.53 -1.80 14.14
CA LYS A 53 -3.69 -1.82 15.05
C LYS A 53 -4.11 -3.25 15.39
N GLU A 54 -4.14 -4.15 14.42
CA GLU A 54 -4.49 -5.55 14.61
C GLU A 54 -3.45 -6.27 15.48
N LYS A 55 -2.16 -6.00 15.26
CA LYS A 55 -1.06 -6.55 16.06
C LYS A 55 -1.07 -6.06 17.51
N ILE A 56 -1.39 -4.79 17.75
CA ILE A 56 -1.58 -4.23 19.09
C ILE A 56 -2.73 -4.94 19.79
N ARG A 57 -3.88 -5.08 19.12
CA ARG A 57 -5.05 -5.75 19.69
C ARG A 57 -4.77 -7.20 20.07
N ALA A 58 -4.17 -7.97 19.15
CA ALA A 58 -3.80 -9.36 19.40
C ALA A 58 -2.78 -9.49 20.57
N SER A 59 -1.91 -8.50 20.76
CA SER A 59 -0.95 -8.49 21.86
C SER A 59 -1.63 -8.22 23.21
N ALA A 60 -2.62 -7.32 23.26
CA ALA A 60 -3.39 -7.07 24.48
C ALA A 60 -4.29 -8.25 24.86
N GLU A 61 -4.94 -8.89 23.89
CA GLU A 61 -5.75 -10.08 24.14
C GLU A 61 -4.90 -11.22 24.72
N ARG A 62 -3.66 -11.40 24.24
CA ARG A 62 -2.69 -12.36 24.81
C ARG A 62 -2.29 -12.04 26.25
N LEU A 63 -2.34 -10.76 26.64
CA LEU A 63 -2.11 -10.32 28.02
C LEU A 63 -3.39 -10.42 28.89
N GLY A 64 -4.51 -10.89 28.33
CA GLY A 64 -5.79 -11.01 29.02
C GLY A 64 -6.50 -9.68 29.22
N ILE A 65 -6.19 -8.67 28.39
CA ILE A 65 -6.83 -7.35 28.42
C ILE A 65 -8.00 -7.37 27.44
N ASP A 66 -9.18 -6.95 27.91
CA ASP A 66 -10.33 -6.76 27.04
C ASP A 66 -10.11 -5.52 26.18
N THR A 67 -10.09 -5.70 24.85
CA THR A 67 -9.85 -4.63 23.88
C THR A 67 -11.14 -4.08 23.28
N ALA A 68 -12.31 -4.61 23.69
CA ALA A 68 -13.60 -4.20 23.15
C ALA A 68 -13.94 -2.75 23.55
N GLY A 69 -14.08 -1.88 22.54
CA GLY A 69 -14.44 -0.47 22.75
C GLY A 69 -13.28 0.44 23.14
N MET A 70 -12.06 -0.08 23.25
CA MET A 70 -10.86 0.72 23.55
C MET A 70 -10.17 1.20 22.27
N ASP A 71 -9.59 2.40 22.33
CA ASP A 71 -8.71 2.88 21.26
C ASP A 71 -7.30 2.27 21.35
N THR A 72 -6.49 2.43 20.30
CA THR A 72 -5.14 1.84 20.25
C THR A 72 -4.15 2.43 21.26
N ALA A 73 -4.33 3.67 21.68
CA ALA A 73 -3.52 4.31 22.72
C ALA A 73 -3.92 3.84 24.12
N GLU A 74 -5.22 3.65 24.37
CA GLU A 74 -5.76 3.05 25.58
C GLU A 74 -5.28 1.60 25.74
N ILE A 75 -5.32 0.81 24.66
CA ILE A 75 -4.80 -0.56 24.66
C ILE A 75 -3.29 -0.59 24.96
N LYS A 76 -2.49 0.30 24.35
CA LYS A 76 -1.04 0.41 24.64
C LYS A 76 -0.79 0.78 26.11
N THR A 77 -1.59 1.68 26.67
CA THR A 77 -1.47 2.12 28.07
C THR A 77 -1.82 0.99 29.03
N ALA A 78 -2.90 0.26 28.78
CA ALA A 78 -3.30 -0.91 29.56
C ALA A 78 -2.26 -2.04 29.49
N MET A 79 -1.63 -2.25 28.34
CA MET A 79 -0.51 -3.20 28.21
C MET A 79 0.70 -2.76 29.05
N LEU A 80 1.07 -1.49 29.01
CA LEU A 80 2.20 -0.97 29.80
C LEU A 80 1.94 -1.09 31.30
N ASP A 81 0.73 -0.79 31.76
CA ASP A 81 0.35 -0.94 33.17
C ASP A 81 0.42 -2.40 33.63
N ARG A 82 -0.07 -3.34 32.82
CA ARG A 82 0.03 -4.79 33.09
C ARG A 82 1.46 -5.32 33.09
N LEU A 83 2.32 -4.79 32.23
CA LEU A 83 3.73 -5.17 32.16
C LEU A 83 4.57 -4.52 33.26
N SER A 84 4.21 -3.31 33.70
CA SER A 84 4.93 -2.57 34.75
C SER A 84 4.61 -3.05 36.16
N ASN A 85 3.44 -3.67 36.36
CA ASN A 85 2.96 -4.12 37.67
C ASN A 85 3.27 -5.61 37.95
N LYS A 86 4.28 -6.15 37.27
CA LYS A 86 4.78 -7.52 37.38
C LYS A 86 6.29 -7.52 37.59
#